data_AF-A0A838S3C7-F1
#
_entry.id   AF-A0A838S3C7-F1
#
_cell.length_a   1.000
_cell.length_b   1.000
_cell.length_c   1.000
_cell.angle_alpha   90.00
_cell.angle_beta   90.00
_cell.angle_gamma   90.00
#
_symmetry.space_group_name_H-M   'P 1'
#
loop_
_entity.id
_entity.type
_entity.pdbx_description
1 polymer ?
#
loop_
_entity_poly.entity_id
_entity_poly.type
_entity_poly.pdbx_seq_one_letter_code
_entity_poly.pdbx_strand_id
1 'polypeptide(L)' 'MNPGPGDLQRAAEASLWPLVESVVQSHRLAGLAVAVVRDGEVALCRGFGARNLVTGEPVTPETMFHL' A
#
# COMPACT_ATOMS: atom_id res chain seq x y z
N MET A 1 17.45 8.78 -17.77
CA MET A 1 16.93 9.85 -16.90
C MET A 1 16.13 9.16 -15.81
N ASN A 2 16.53 9.27 -14.54
CA ASN A 2 15.77 8.67 -13.44
C ASN A 2 14.50 9.50 -13.21
N PRO A 3 13.30 8.88 -13.18
CA PRO A 3 12.06 9.59 -12.92
C PRO A 3 12.12 10.22 -11.51
N GLY A 4 11.78 11.51 -11.42
CA GLY A 4 11.82 12.26 -10.16
C GLY A 4 10.76 11.78 -9.17
N PRO A 5 10.75 12.26 -7.91
CA PRO A 5 9.82 11.82 -6.88
C PRO A 5 8.34 11.91 -7.32
N GLY A 6 7.98 12.95 -8.06
CA GLY A 6 6.61 13.14 -8.58
C GLY A 6 6.22 12.17 -9.72
N ASP A 7 7.20 11.61 -10.44
CA ASP A 7 6.93 10.59 -11.46
C ASP A 7 6.54 9.26 -10.81
N LEU A 8 7.19 8.89 -9.71
CA LEU A 8 6.88 7.66 -8.97
C LEU A 8 5.49 7.72 -8.35
N GLN A 9 5.12 8.86 -7.75
CA GLN A 9 3.76 9.07 -7.24
C GLN A 9 2.73 8.90 -8.38
N ARG A 10 2.93 9.57 -9.52
CA ARG A 10 2.00 9.47 -10.66
C ARG A 10 1.86 8.04 -11.17
N ALA A 11 2.97 7.31 -11.29
CA ALA A 11 2.94 5.91 -11.72
C ALA A 11 2.17 5.03 -10.72
N ALA A 12 2.38 5.26 -9.42
CA ALA A 12 1.69 4.52 -8.37
C ALA A 12 0.18 4.78 -8.37
N GLU A 13 -0.23 6.05 -8.47
CA GLU A 13 -1.65 6.44 -8.59
C GLU A 13 -2.30 5.85 -9.86
N ALA A 14 -1.60 5.89 -10.99
CA ALA A 14 -2.16 5.44 -12.27
C ALA A 14 -2.28 3.92 -12.40
N SER A 15 -1.49 3.13 -11.65
CA SER A 15 -1.39 1.69 -11.89
C SER A 15 -1.28 0.83 -10.64
N LEU A 16 -0.40 1.18 -9.69
CA LEU A 16 -0.12 0.34 -8.52
C LEU A 16 -1.30 0.30 -7.55
N TRP A 17 -1.82 1.46 -7.15
CA TRP A 17 -2.90 1.50 -6.15
C TRP A 17 -4.20 0.86 -6.65
N PRO A 18 -4.67 1.13 -7.89
CA PRO A 18 -5.84 0.44 -8.42
C PRO A 18 -5.67 -1.09 -8.48
N LEU A 19 -4.46 -1.56 -8.84
CA LEU A 19 -4.16 -2.99 -8.85
C LEU A 19 -4.24 -3.59 -7.45
N VAL A 20 -3.63 -2.94 -6.46
CA VAL A 20 -3.64 -3.42 -5.06
C VAL A 20 -5.05 -3.40 -4.49
N GLU A 21 -5.85 -2.36 -4.76
CA GLU A 21 -7.26 -2.31 -4.37
C GLU A 21 -8.05 -3.48 -4.98
N SER A 22 -7.83 -3.79 -6.25
CA SER A 22 -8.44 -4.96 -6.92
C SER A 22 -8.04 -6.28 -6.26
N VAL A 23 -6.78 -6.45 -5.86
CA VAL A 23 -6.31 -7.65 -5.13
C VAL A 23 -7.01 -7.76 -3.77
N VAL A 24 -7.06 -6.68 -2.99
CA VAL A 24 -7.73 -6.67 -1.68
C VAL A 24 -9.20 -7.06 -1.81
N GLN A 25 -9.89 -6.53 -2.81
CA GLN A 25 -11.31 -6.82 -3.06
C GLN A 25 -11.55 -8.24 -3.57
N SER A 26 -10.82 -8.66 -4.61
CA SER A 26 -11.02 -9.96 -5.27
C SER A 26 -10.68 -11.15 -4.38
N HIS A 27 -9.68 -11.00 -3.53
CA HIS A 27 -9.28 -12.03 -2.55
C HIS A 27 -9.95 -11.85 -1.18
N ARG A 28 -10.80 -10.82 -1.01
CA ARG A 28 -11.49 -10.51 0.25
C ARG A 28 -10.52 -10.42 1.43
N LEU A 29 -9.38 -9.78 1.22
CA LEU A 29 -8.38 -9.60 2.28
C LEU A 29 -8.94 -8.66 3.34
N ALA A 30 -8.75 -8.98 4.62
CA ALA A 30 -9.12 -8.08 5.71
C ALA A 30 -8.34 -6.76 5.59
N GLY A 31 -7.03 -6.84 5.37
CA GLY A 31 -6.17 -5.70 5.12
C GLY A 31 -4.82 -6.10 4.51
N LEU A 32 -4.12 -5.12 3.95
CA LEU A 32 -2.83 -5.28 3.27
C LEU A 32 -2.04 -3.97 3.38
N ALA A 33 -0.72 -4.05 3.55
CA ALA A 33 0.18 -2.89 3.45
C ALA A 33 1.15 -3.08 2.29
N VAL A 34 1.43 -2.00 1.55
CA VAL A 34 2.39 -1.99 0.44
C VAL A 34 3.34 -0.80 0.61
N ALA A 35 4.64 -1.07 0.47
CA ALA A 35 5.68 -0.06 0.45
C ALA A 35 6.53 -0.19 -0.83
N VAL A 36 6.91 0.94 -1.41
CA VAL A 36 7.84 1.03 -2.54
C VAL A 36 9.16 1.59 -2.01
N VAL A 37 10.22 0.81 -2.15
CA VAL A 37 11.57 1.19 -1.71
C VAL A 37 12.41 1.60 -2.92
N ARG A 38 13.09 2.74 -2.82
CA ARG A 38 14.05 3.22 -3.80
C ARG A 38 15.27 3.75 -3.07
N ASP A 39 16.46 3.40 -3.54
CA ASP A 39 17.73 3.86 -2.99
C ASP A 39 17.88 3.62 -1.46
N GLY A 40 17.30 2.51 -0.97
CA GLY A 40 17.33 2.13 0.44
C GLY A 40 16.29 2.84 1.32
N GLU A 41 15.50 3.76 0.77
CA GLU A 41 14.47 4.50 1.50
C GLU A 41 13.06 4.14 1.04
N VAL A 42 12.09 4.21 1.95
CA VAL A 42 10.68 4.05 1.62
C VAL A 42 10.22 5.30 0.89
N ALA A 43 10.02 5.18 -0.43
CA ALA A 43 9.59 6.27 -1.28
C ALA A 43 8.07 6.47 -1.23
N LEU A 44 7.29 5.38 -1.08
CA LEU A 44 5.84 5.39 -0.94
C LEU A 44 5.41 4.27 0.02
N CYS A 45 4.37 4.51 0.82
CA CYS A 45 3.72 3.45 1.59
C CYS A 45 2.22 3.72 1.71
N ARG A 46 1.42 2.65 1.69
CA ARG A 46 -0.04 2.73 1.85
C ARG A 46 -0.60 1.46 2.48
N GLY A 47 -1.53 1.64 3.41
CA GLY A 47 -2.37 0.58 3.95
C GLY A 47 -3.72 0.51 3.24
N PHE A 48 -4.26 -0.70 3.16
CA PHE A 48 -5.54 -1.03 2.54
C PHE A 48 -6.34 -1.92 3.48
N GLY A 49 -7.66 -1.71 3.52
CA GLY A 49 -8.56 -2.48 4.39
C GLY A 49 -8.34 -2.20 5.88
N ALA A 50 -8.73 -3.16 6.71
CA ALA A 50 -8.71 -3.08 8.16
C ALA A 50 -7.68 -4.04 8.77
N ARG A 51 -6.98 -3.58 9.81
CA ARG A 51 -6.11 -4.42 10.65
C ARG A 51 -6.92 -5.28 11.63
N ASN A 52 -8.17 -4.91 11.87
CA ASN A 52 -9.08 -5.62 12.76
C ASN A 52 -10.52 -5.48 12.24
N LEU A 53 -11.18 -6.61 11.96
CA LEU A 53 -12.55 -6.64 11.41
C LEU A 53 -13.63 -6.32 12.45
N VAL A 54 -13.34 -6.49 13.74
CA VAL A 54 -14.28 -6.17 14.82
C VAL A 54 -14.30 -4.67 15.08
N THR A 55 -13.12 -4.03 15.18
CA THR A 55 -13.01 -2.60 15.46
C THR A 55 -13.08 -1.74 14.19
N GLY A 56 -12.81 -2.32 13.02
CA GLY A 56 -12.75 -1.61 11.75
C GLY A 56 -11.52 -0.69 11.60
N GLU A 57 -10.54 -0.80 12.50
CA GLU A 57 -9.34 0.03 12.46
C GLU A 57 -8.56 -0.20 11.17
N PRO A 58 -8.08 0.85 10.48
CA PRO A 58 -7.42 0.72 9.20
C PRO A 58 -6.05 0.08 9.34
N VAL A 59 -5.58 -0.54 8.26
CA VAL A 59 -4.14 -0.76 8.08
C VAL A 59 -3.47 0.59 7.83
N THR A 60 -2.41 0.87 8.57
CA THR A 60 -1.53 2.04 8.41
C THR A 60 -0.09 1.58 8.18
N PRO A 61 0.83 2.47 7.73
CA PRO A 61 2.25 2.14 7.61
C PRO A 61 2.90 1.63 8.92
N GLU A 62 2.34 1.98 10.08
CA GLU A 62 2.81 1.59 11.41
C GLU A 62 2.13 0.30 11.94
N THR A 63 1.22 -0.29 11.16
CA THR A 63 0.54 -1.52 11.56
C THR A 63 1.55 -2.67 11.61
N MET A 64 1.68 -3.29 12.78
CA MET A 64 2.49 -4.48 12.97
C MET A 64 1.77 -5.72 12.41
N PHE A 65 2.44 -6.45 11.53
CA PHE A 65 1.99 -7.75 11.04
C PHE A 65 2.78 -8.86 11.72
N HIS A 66 2.12 -9.98 12.02
CA HIS A 66 2.80 -11.20 12.43
C HIS A 66 3.43 -11.88 11.21
N LEU A 67 4.67 -12.37 11.35
CA LEU A 67 5.45 -13.07 10.33
C LEU A 67 5.55 -14.57 10.63
#